data_AF-A0A3D2P651-F1
#
_entry.id   AF-A0A3D2P651-F1
#
_cell.length_a   1.000
_cell.length_b   1.000
_cell.length_c   1.000
_cell.angle_alpha   90.00
_cell.angle_beta   90.00
_cell.angle_gamma   90.00
#
_symmetry.space_group_name_H-M   'P 1'
#
loop_
_entity.id
_entity.type
_entity.pdbx_description
1 polymer ?
#
loop_
_entity_poly.entity_id
_entity_poly.type
_entity_poly.pdbx_seq_one_letter_code
_entity_poly.pdbx_strand_id
1 'polypeptide(L)'
;MEEIKSYENYPFRFVLIGNLLSLSIYGLGIFVIAQIGLIWVFFYLLFILLIEYRLLKHSCKYCYYYGKYCAFGKGKLCALFFKKGDPQIFVNTEITWKSLIPDFLVF
;
A
#
# COMPACT_ATOMS: atom_id res chain seq x y z
N MET A 1 12.12 19.44 -24.61
CA MET A 1 12.24 18.55 -23.43
C MET A 1 10.95 18.74 -22.65
N GLU A 2 10.01 17.81 -22.73
CA GLU A 2 8.75 17.92 -21.97
C GLU A 2 9.09 18.02 -20.48
N GLU A 3 8.58 19.06 -19.82
CA GLU A 3 8.69 19.17 -18.36
C GLU A 3 7.97 17.98 -17.73
N ILE A 4 8.74 17.10 -17.10
CA ILE A 4 8.19 16.00 -16.31
C ILE A 4 7.48 16.63 -15.11
N LYS A 5 6.16 16.83 -15.22
CA LYS A 5 5.31 17.31 -14.12
C LYS A 5 5.25 16.24 -13.03
N SER A 6 6.10 16.40 -12.04
CA SER A 6 6.10 15.55 -10.84
C SER A 6 5.16 16.14 -9.80
N TYR A 7 4.17 15.36 -9.35
CA TYR A 7 3.21 15.80 -8.34
C TYR A 7 3.77 15.59 -6.94
N GLU A 8 4.10 16.67 -6.22
CA GLU A 8 4.51 16.55 -4.81
C GLU A 8 3.39 16.03 -3.91
N ASN A 9 2.14 16.38 -4.23
CA ASN A 9 0.94 15.84 -3.64
C ASN A 9 0.00 15.42 -4.75
N TYR A 10 -0.40 14.15 -4.76
CA TYR A 10 -1.40 13.67 -5.70
C TYR A 10 -2.75 14.31 -5.39
N PRO A 11 -3.51 14.74 -6.42
CA PRO A 11 -4.87 15.24 -6.21
C PRO A 11 -5.72 14.15 -5.54
N PHE A 12 -6.55 14.56 -4.57
CA PHE A 12 -7.36 13.64 -3.76
C PHE A 12 -8.22 12.67 -4.59
N ARG A 13 -8.65 13.09 -5.79
CA ARG A 13 -9.41 12.24 -6.73
C ARG A 13 -8.66 10.96 -7.12
N PHE A 14 -7.35 11.06 -7.35
CA PHE A 14 -6.54 9.89 -7.69
C PHE A 14 -6.44 8.93 -6.50
N VAL A 15 -6.26 9.48 -5.30
CA VAL A 15 -6.25 8.70 -4.06
C VAL A 15 -7.56 7.95 -3.86
N LEU A 16 -8.68 8.64 -4.08
CA LEU A 16 -10.01 8.07 -3.95
C LEU A 16 -10.24 6.93 -4.97
N ILE A 17 -9.95 7.17 -6.25
CA ILE A 17 -10.11 6.16 -7.31
C ILE A 17 -9.21 4.95 -7.04
N GLY A 18 -7.95 5.16 -6.67
CA GLY A 18 -7.01 4.08 -6.36
C GLY A 18 -7.49 3.20 -5.21
N ASN A 19 -7.96 3.81 -4.11
CA ASN A 19 -8.49 3.05 -2.98
C ASN A 19 -9.81 2.36 -3.29
N LEU A 20 -10.70 2.99 -4.07
CA LEU A 20 -11.95 2.35 -4.51
C LEU A 20 -11.66 1.11 -5.36
N LEU A 21 -10.70 1.19 -6.27
CA LEU A 21 -10.27 0.05 -7.07
C LEU A 21 -9.71 -1.06 -6.16
N SER A 22 -8.79 -0.76 -5.25
CA SER A 22 -8.24 -1.75 -4.31
C SER A 22 -9.32 -2.39 -3.44
N LEU A 23 -10.26 -1.61 -2.90
CA LEU A 23 -11.37 -2.13 -2.11
C LEU A 23 -12.30 -3.02 -2.93
N SER A 24 -12.52 -2.69 -4.21
CA SER A 24 -13.33 -3.54 -5.10
C SER A 24 -12.67 -4.89 -5.35
N ILE A 25 -11.34 -4.91 -5.55
CA ILE A 25 -10.56 -6.14 -5.74
C ILE A 25 -10.62 -7.00 -4.47
N TYR A 26 -10.43 -6.41 -3.29
CA TYR A 26 -10.54 -7.14 -2.02
C TYR A 26 -11.96 -7.66 -1.78
N GLY A 27 -12.98 -6.86 -2.13
CA GLY A 27 -14.39 -7.28 -2.04
C GLY A 27 -14.69 -8.49 -2.92
N LEU A 28 -14.17 -8.51 -4.15
CA LEU A 28 -14.29 -9.67 -5.05
C LEU A 28 -13.56 -10.90 -4.50
N GLY A 29 -12.34 -10.72 -3.96
CA GLY A 29 -11.59 -11.80 -3.32
C GLY A 29 -12.33 -12.40 -2.13
N ILE A 30 -12.89 -11.57 -1.25
CA ILE A 30 -13.75 -12.01 -0.13
C ILE A 30 -14.96 -12.77 -0.66
N PHE A 31 -15.65 -12.25 -1.68
CA PHE A 31 -16.83 -12.88 -2.24
C PHE A 31 -16.56 -14.29 -2.78
N VAL A 32 -15.43 -14.48 -3.48
CA VAL A 32 -15.02 -15.80 -3.99
C VAL A 32 -14.66 -16.74 -2.83
N ILE A 33 -13.85 -16.27 -1.88
CA ILE A 33 -13.38 -17.11 -0.75
C ILE A 33 -14.53 -17.46 0.21
N ALA A 34 -15.52 -16.58 0.35
CA ALA A 34 -16.70 -16.83 1.17
C ALA A 34 -17.49 -18.07 0.70
N GLN A 35 -17.43 -18.41 -0.58
CA GLN A 35 -18.05 -19.62 -1.13
C GLN A 35 -17.36 -20.91 -0.64
N ILE A 36 -16.08 -20.81 -0.27
CA ILE A 36 -15.29 -21.94 0.27
C ILE A 36 -15.53 -22.07 1.79
N GLY A 37 -15.63 -20.94 2.49
CA GLY A 37 -16.01 -20.91 3.89
C GLY A 37 -15.50 -19.68 4.65
N LEU A 38 -16.21 -19.31 5.71
CA LEU A 38 -15.94 -18.09 6.49
C LEU A 38 -14.56 -18.09 7.17
N ILE A 39 -14.02 -19.25 7.53
CA ILE A 39 -12.68 -19.34 8.14
C ILE A 39 -11.59 -18.90 7.17
N TRP A 40 -11.75 -19.17 5.88
CA TRP A 40 -10.81 -18.75 4.84
C TRP A 40 -10.91 -17.25 4.57
N VAL A 41 -12.10 -16.66 4.69
CA VAL A 41 -12.29 -15.21 4.62
C VAL A 41 -11.51 -14.52 5.75
N PHE A 42 -11.56 -15.06 6.97
CA PHE A 42 -10.79 -14.53 8.09
C PHE A 42 -9.27 -14.55 7.79
N PHE A 43 -8.74 -15.66 7.28
CA PHE A 43 -7.33 -15.74 6.90
C PHE A 43 -6.96 -14.78 5.76
N TYR A 44 -7.84 -14.61 4.77
CA TYR A 44 -7.64 -13.67 3.68
C TYR A 44 -7.60 -12.20 4.17
N LEU A 45 -8.55 -11.82 5.03
CA LEU A 45 -8.56 -10.49 5.64
C LEU A 45 -7.31 -10.24 6.49
N LEU A 46 -6.92 -11.23 7.31
CA LEU A 46 -5.69 -11.16 8.10
C LEU A 46 -4.47 -10.99 7.20
N PHE A 47 -4.41 -11.72 6.08
CA PHE A 47 -3.33 -11.62 5.11
C PHE A 47 -3.24 -10.21 4.49
N ILE A 48 -4.36 -9.64 4.02
CA ILE A 48 -4.39 -8.25 3.49
C ILE A 48 -3.87 -7.27 4.54
N LEU A 49 -4.37 -7.36 5.78
CA LEU A 49 -3.95 -6.47 6.87
C LEU A 49 -2.46 -6.58 7.19
N LEU A 50 -1.90 -7.79 7.16
CA LEU A 50 -0.47 -8.01 7.39
C LEU A 50 0.39 -7.37 6.28
N ILE A 51 -0.03 -7.49 5.02
CA ILE A 51 0.67 -6.87 3.89
C ILE A 51 0.58 -5.34 3.95
N GLU A 52 -0.59 -4.80 4.23
CA GLU A 52 -0.79 -3.36 4.42
C GLU A 52 0.06 -2.83 5.58
N TYR A 53 0.03 -3.50 6.74
CA TYR A 53 0.88 -3.12 7.88
C TYR A 53 2.37 -3.18 7.54
N ARG A 54 2.80 -4.23 6.82
CA ARG A 54 4.19 -4.39 6.36
C ARG A 54 4.59 -3.21 5.47
N LEU A 55 3.76 -2.86 4.50
CA LEU A 55 3.99 -1.75 3.57
C LEU A 55 4.13 -0.42 4.32
N LEU A 56 3.22 -0.14 5.26
CA LEU A 56 3.27 1.10 6.06
C LEU A 56 4.55 1.19 6.88
N LYS A 57 4.92 0.09 7.56
CA LYS A 57 6.02 0.05 8.53
C LYS A 57 7.40 0.03 7.86
N HIS A 58 7.54 -0.72 6.76
CA HIS A 58 8.82 -0.97 6.12
C HIS A 58 9.07 -0.13 4.87
N SER A 59 8.03 0.35 4.19
CA SER A 59 8.19 1.13 2.95
C SER A 59 7.72 2.57 3.14
N CYS A 60 6.45 2.81 3.47
CA CYS A 60 5.89 4.16 3.53
C CYS A 60 6.57 5.04 4.60
N LYS A 61 7.04 4.45 5.70
CA LYS A 61 7.76 5.14 6.77
C LYS A 61 9.05 5.84 6.31
N TYR A 62 9.71 5.29 5.29
CA TYR A 62 10.98 5.78 4.74
C TYR A 62 10.80 6.43 3.35
N CYS A 63 9.60 6.37 2.78
CA CYS A 63 9.29 6.90 1.45
C CYS A 63 9.24 8.44 1.44
N TYR A 64 9.58 9.04 0.29
CA TYR A 64 9.48 10.48 0.03
C TYR A 64 8.10 11.07 0.34
N TYR A 65 7.02 10.32 0.08
CA TYR A 65 5.64 10.77 0.32
C TYR A 65 5.17 10.61 1.77
N TYR A 66 6.06 10.31 2.73
CA TYR A 66 5.67 10.28 4.15
C TYR A 66 5.05 11.62 4.57
N GLY A 67 3.82 11.57 5.13
CA GLY A 67 3.05 12.76 5.51
C GLY A 67 2.39 13.52 4.34
N LYS A 68 2.69 13.14 3.09
CA LYS A 68 2.11 13.69 1.86
C LYS A 68 1.03 12.76 1.29
N TYR A 69 0.23 13.28 0.36
CA TYR A 69 -0.70 12.44 -0.42
C TYR A 69 0.06 11.76 -1.57
N CYS A 70 0.39 10.48 -1.42
CA CYS A 70 0.78 9.64 -2.56
C CYS A 70 -0.46 9.18 -3.35
N ALA A 71 -0.27 8.59 -4.53
CA ALA A 71 -1.36 8.06 -5.37
C ALA A 71 -2.33 7.11 -4.64
N PHE A 72 -1.86 6.45 -3.57
CA PHE A 72 -2.65 5.52 -2.76
C PHE A 72 -3.08 6.10 -1.40
N GLY A 73 -2.64 7.32 -1.04
CA GLY A 73 -2.91 7.95 0.26
C GLY A 73 -2.16 7.34 1.46
N LYS A 74 -1.42 6.25 1.26
CA LYS A 74 -0.69 5.51 2.31
C LYS A 74 0.40 6.34 3.00
N GLY A 75 1.01 7.31 2.31
CA GLY A 75 2.02 8.20 2.90
C GLY A 75 1.48 9.04 4.06
N LYS A 76 0.26 9.57 3.91
CA LYS A 76 -0.44 10.31 4.96
C LYS A 76 -0.96 9.40 6.06
N LEU A 77 -1.46 8.21 5.69
CA LEU A 77 -1.91 7.20 6.64
C LEU A 77 -0.75 6.68 7.51
N CYS A 78 0.41 6.42 6.92
CA CYS A 78 1.62 6.02 7.65
C CYS A 78 2.04 7.07 8.68
N ALA A 79 1.95 8.36 8.36
CA ALA A 79 2.29 9.44 9.28
C ALA A 79 1.37 9.52 10.52
N LEU A 80 0.16 8.96 10.45
CA LEU A 80 -0.74 8.86 11.61
C LEU A 80 -0.33 7.74 12.57
N PHE A 81 0.19 6.63 12.06
CA PHE A 81 0.50 5.43 12.85
C PHE A 81 1.97 5.29 13.23
N PHE A 82 2.89 5.88 12.47
CA PHE A 82 4.34 5.70 12.63
C PHE A 82 5.07 7.03 12.52
N LYS A 83 6.15 7.18 13.31
CA LYS A 83 7.10 8.31 13.17
C LYS A 83 7.90 8.17 11.88
N LYS A 84 8.29 9.30 11.27
CA LYS A 84 9.13 9.33 10.06
C LYS A 84 10.43 8.58 10.30
N GLY A 85 10.79 7.70 9.36
CA GLY A 85 12.09 7.04 9.35
C GLY A 85 13.12 7.83 8.52
N ASP A 86 14.36 7.34 8.48
CA ASP A 86 15.41 7.90 7.63
C ASP A 86 15.18 7.51 6.15
N PRO A 87 14.96 8.47 5.24
CA PRO A 87 14.77 8.18 3.82
C PRO A 87 15.96 7.49 3.13
N GLN A 88 17.18 7.61 3.67
CA GLN A 88 18.34 6.91 3.11
C GLN A 88 18.16 5.40 3.14
N ILE A 89 17.45 4.87 4.14
CA ILE A 89 17.13 3.45 4.24
C ILE A 89 16.35 3.00 3.02
N PHE A 90 15.38 3.81 2.54
CA PHE A 90 14.58 3.46 1.36
C PHE A 90 15.44 3.38 0.09
N VAL A 91 16.35 4.33 -0.10
CA VAL A 91 17.24 4.38 -1.27
C VAL A 91 18.24 3.21 -1.25
N ASN A 92 18.74 2.86 -0.06
CA ASN A 92 19.71 1.79 0.11
C ASN A 92 19.07 0.39 0.25
N THR A 93 17.73 0.31 0.25
CA THR A 93 17.04 -0.98 0.35
C THR A 93 17.16 -1.72 -0.98
N GLU A 94 17.85 -2.86 -0.97
CA GLU A 94 17.89 -3.74 -2.13
C GLU A 94 16.54 -4.46 -2.31
N ILE A 95 15.99 -4.36 -3.52
CA ILE A 95 14.74 -5.02 -3.87
C ILE A 95 15.03 -6.51 -4.15
N THR A 96 14.87 -7.36 -3.15
CA THR A 96 14.96 -8.82 -3.31
C THR A 96 13.59 -9.42 -3.70
N TRP A 97 13.57 -10.58 -4.36
CA TRP A 97 12.33 -11.34 -4.62
C TRP A 97 11.45 -11.55 -3.38
N LYS A 98 12.03 -11.75 -2.19
CA LYS A 98 11.28 -11.87 -0.93
C LYS A 98 10.48 -10.61 -0.56
N SER A 99 10.94 -9.44 -1.01
CA SER A 99 10.24 -8.18 -0.80
C SER A 99 9.04 -8.05 -1.75
N LEU A 100 9.22 -8.47 -3.02
CA LEU A 100 8.26 -8.32 -4.11
C LEU A 100 7.11 -9.34 -4.09
N ILE A 101 7.40 -10.62 -3.82
CA ILE A 101 6.42 -11.71 -3.92
C ILE A 101 5.12 -11.39 -3.17
N PRO A 102 5.15 -10.93 -1.91
CA PRO A 102 3.92 -10.73 -1.17
C PRO A 102 3.10 -9.55 -1.71
N ASP A 103 3.74 -8.58 -2.36
CA ASP A 103 3.04 -7.45 -2.98
C ASP A 103 2.37 -7.87 -4.30
N PHE A 104 3.01 -8.76 -5.09
CA PHE A 104 2.41 -9.34 -6.30
C PHE A 104 1.24 -10.29 -6.04
N LEU A 105 1.20 -10.92 -4.87
CA LEU A 105 0.09 -11.82 -4.51
C LEU A 105 -1.19 -11.06 -4.12
N VAL A 106 -1.12 -9.73 -3.96
CA VAL A 106 -2.22 -8.89 -3.47
C VAL A 106 -2.68 -7.84 -4.50
N PHE A 107 -1.88 -7.55 -5.52
CA PHE A 107 -2.18 -6.57 -6.58
C PHE A 107 -2.87 -7.16 -7.80
#